data_AF-A0A9Q3KZV6-F1
#
_entry.id   AF-A0A9Q3KZV6-F1
#
_cell.length_a   1.000
_cell.length_b   1.000
_cell.length_c   1.000
_cell.angle_alpha   90.00
_cell.angle_beta   90.00
_cell.angle_gamma   90.00
#
_symmetry.space_group_name_H-M   'P 1'
#
loop_
_entity.id
_entity.type
_entity.pdbx_description
1 polymer ?
#
loop_
_entity_poly.entity_id
_entity_poly.type
_entity_poly.pdbx_seq_one_letter_code
_entity_poly.pdbx_strand_id
1 'polypeptide(L)'
;MECLCLVLALEKLLYYLDGTVFHMITDCNAVKSLLNMKTPNRHMLRWQIAIQEYRGNIPIVHKSGNIHKNADGVSRWALANTPDNPAWVPQEEHHIEGIFLTDIGTEFFNQAKES
;
A
#
# COMPACT_ATOMS: atom_id res chain seq x y z
N MET A 1 10.16 -3.53 -3.55
CA MET A 1 10.05 -2.33 -2.68
C MET A 1 9.18 -1.24 -3.30
N GLU A 2 9.25 -0.98 -4.60
CA GLU A 2 8.61 0.20 -5.21
C GLU A 2 7.08 0.27 -5.10
N CYS A 3 6.35 -0.84 -5.31
CA CYS A 3 4.88 -0.83 -5.10
C CYS A 3 4.51 -0.57 -3.63
N LEU A 4 5.29 -1.10 -2.68
CA LEU A 4 5.06 -0.88 -1.26
C LEU A 4 5.32 0.58 -0.90
N CYS A 5 6.42 1.16 -1.38
CA CYS A 5 6.71 2.59 -1.18
C CYS A 5 5.58 3.48 -1.70
N LEU A 6 4.99 3.12 -2.83
CA LEU A 6 3.87 3.86 -3.43
C LEU A 6 2.60 3.77 -2.58
N VAL A 7 2.24 2.57 -2.10
CA VAL A 7 1.11 2.38 -1.19
C VAL A 7 1.35 3.17 0.11
N LEU A 8 2.54 3.09 0.68
CA LEU A 8 2.90 3.84 1.89
C LEU A 8 2.84 5.36 1.67
N ALA A 9 3.29 5.84 0.51
CA ALA A 9 3.24 7.25 0.16
C ALA A 9 1.79 7.75 0.04
N LEU A 10 0.91 6.96 -0.60
CA LEU A 10 -0.52 7.26 -0.67
C LEU A 10 -1.16 7.32 0.73
N GLU A 11 -0.87 6.36 1.59
CA GLU A 11 -1.37 6.35 2.97
C GLU A 11 -0.89 7.56 3.78
N LYS A 12 0.40 7.91 3.70
CA LYS A 12 0.97 9.04 4.44
C LYS A 12 0.49 10.40 3.93
N LEU A 13 0.19 10.49 2.64
CA LEU A 13 -0.23 11.72 2.00
C LEU A 13 -1.75 11.82 1.83
N LEU A 14 -2.53 10.85 2.34
CA LEU A 14 -4.00 10.77 2.21
C LEU A 14 -4.69 12.14 2.38
N TYR A 15 -4.38 12.86 3.46
CA TYR A 15 -5.00 14.17 3.76
C TYR A 15 -4.69 15.28 2.73
N TYR A 16 -3.58 15.16 2.00
CA TYR A 16 -3.19 16.10 0.94
C TYR A 16 -3.71 15.68 -0.43
N LEU A 17 -3.91 14.38 -0.61
CA LEU A 17 -4.28 13.77 -1.87
C LEU A 17 -5.80 13.66 -2.04
N ASP A 18 -6.54 13.59 -0.93
CA ASP A 18 -8.00 13.52 -0.94
C ASP A 18 -8.63 14.73 -1.65
N GLY A 19 -9.58 14.45 -2.54
CA GLY A 19 -10.25 15.46 -3.37
C GLY A 19 -9.38 16.15 -4.44
N THR A 20 -8.09 15.80 -4.58
CA THR A 20 -7.19 16.44 -5.55
C THR A 20 -6.89 15.54 -6.77
N VAL A 21 -6.64 16.17 -7.91
CA VAL A 21 -6.18 15.50 -9.13
C VAL A 21 -4.67 15.68 -9.24
N PHE A 22 -3.91 14.59 -9.21
CA PHE A 22 -2.46 14.64 -9.30
C PHE A 22 -1.91 13.51 -10.16
N HIS A 23 -0.66 13.68 -10.64
CA HIS A 23 -0.01 12.69 -11.47
C HIS A 23 0.97 11.88 -10.63
N MET A 24 0.79 10.56 -10.64
CA MET A 24 1.72 9.65 -9.99
C MET A 24 2.79 9.23 -10.99
N ILE A 25 4.03 9.65 -10.75
CA ILE A 25 5.17 9.34 -11.62
C ILE A 25 6.04 8.28 -10.95
N THR A 26 6.28 7.16 -11.63
CA THR A 26 7.12 6.07 -11.14
C THR A 26 7.98 5.50 -12.27
N ASP A 27 9.17 4.99 -11.97
CA ASP A 27 9.99 4.20 -12.90
C ASP A 27 9.71 2.69 -12.79
N CYS A 28 8.77 2.32 -11.93
CA CYS A 28 8.36 0.96 -11.73
C CYS A 28 7.29 0.53 -12.74
N ASN A 29 7.66 -0.31 -13.71
CA ASN A 29 6.66 -0.95 -14.58
C ASN A 29 5.74 -1.91 -13.81
N ALA A 30 6.18 -2.44 -12.66
CA ALA A 30 5.38 -3.37 -11.87
C ALA A 30 4.11 -2.73 -11.29
N VAL A 31 4.08 -1.42 -11.06
CA VAL A 31 2.88 -0.69 -10.61
C VAL A 31 1.82 -0.65 -11.71
N LYS A 32 2.24 -0.39 -12.96
CA LYS A 32 1.34 -0.49 -14.12
C LYS A 32 0.82 -1.91 -14.32
N SER A 33 1.68 -2.91 -14.17
CA SER A 33 1.27 -4.31 -14.27
C SER A 33 0.33 -4.71 -13.13
N LEU A 34 0.57 -4.23 -11.90
CA LEU A 34 -0.26 -4.49 -10.73
C LEU A 34 -1.71 -4.10 -10.99
N LEU A 35 -1.99 -2.91 -11.50
CA LEU A 35 -3.37 -2.44 -11.72
C LEU A 35 -4.11 -3.11 -12.89
N ASN A 36 -3.37 -3.80 -13.76
CA ASN A 36 -3.92 -4.51 -14.92
C ASN A 36 -3.90 -6.03 -14.73
N MET A 37 -3.45 -6.51 -13.57
CA MET A 37 -3.32 -7.93 -13.28
C MET A 37 -4.69 -8.55 -13.02
N LYS A 38 -5.07 -9.54 -13.82
CA LYS A 38 -6.36 -10.25 -13.73
C LYS A 38 -6.45 -11.19 -12.53
N THR A 39 -5.32 -11.76 -12.11
CA THR A 39 -5.25 -12.76 -11.04
C THR A 39 -4.15 -12.37 -10.05
N PRO A 40 -4.39 -11.36 -9.20
CA PRO A 40 -3.42 -10.95 -8.18
C PRO A 40 -3.35 -11.97 -7.04
N ASN A 41 -2.16 -12.17 -6.48
CA ASN A 41 -2.03 -12.87 -5.19
C ASN A 41 -2.65 -12.02 -4.05
N ARG A 42 -2.85 -12.60 -2.87
CA ARG A 42 -3.49 -11.92 -1.72
C ARG A 42 -2.86 -10.56 -1.37
N HIS A 43 -1.53 -10.45 -1.41
CA HIS A 43 -0.84 -9.19 -1.10
C HIS A 43 -1.03 -8.13 -2.19
N MET A 44 -0.94 -8.57 -3.46
CA MET A 44 -1.14 -7.71 -4.63
C MET A 44 -2.58 -7.21 -4.71
N LEU A 45 -3.56 -8.05 -4.35
CA LEU A 45 -4.98 -7.66 -4.31
C LEU A 45 -5.23 -6.54 -3.28
N ARG A 46 -4.62 -6.64 -2.09
CA ARG A 46 -4.73 -5.58 -1.08
C ARG A 46 -4.20 -4.25 -1.60
N TRP A 47 -3.05 -4.28 -2.27
CA TRP A 47 -2.47 -3.07 -2.87
C TRP A 47 -3.30 -2.54 -4.04
N GLN A 48 -3.86 -3.41 -4.88
CA GLN A 48 -4.79 -3.00 -5.94
C GLN A 48 -5.97 -2.23 -5.34
N ILE A 49 -6.62 -2.77 -4.31
CA ILE A 49 -7.77 -2.14 -3.65
C ILE A 49 -7.39 -0.77 -3.08
N ALA A 50 -6.26 -0.68 -2.38
CA ALA A 50 -5.78 0.58 -1.80
C ALA A 50 -5.52 1.65 -2.88
N ILE A 51 -5.02 1.27 -4.05
CA ILE A 51 -4.74 2.20 -5.15
C ILE A 51 -6.02 2.49 -5.97
N GLN A 52 -7.03 1.62 -5.91
CA GLN A 52 -8.20 1.70 -6.77
C GLN A 52 -9.08 2.92 -6.47
N GLU A 53 -9.15 3.35 -5.21
CA GLU A 53 -9.82 4.58 -4.77
C GLU A 53 -9.27 5.82 -5.49
N TYR A 54 -7.97 5.81 -5.77
CA TYR A 54 -7.23 6.90 -6.40
C TYR A 54 -7.23 6.83 -7.93
N ARG A 55 -7.51 5.66 -8.51
CA ARG A 55 -7.32 5.38 -9.94
C ARG A 55 -8.09 6.33 -10.87
N GLY A 56 -9.25 6.83 -10.44
CA GLY A 56 -10.08 7.75 -11.23
C GLY A 56 -9.46 9.14 -11.37
N ASN A 57 -8.78 9.62 -10.33
CA ASN A 57 -8.26 10.98 -10.25
C ASN A 57 -6.74 11.06 -10.48
N ILE A 58 -6.04 9.90 -10.49
CA ILE A 58 -4.58 9.85 -10.46
C ILE A 58 -4.04 9.01 -11.62
N PRO A 59 -3.74 9.63 -12.77
CA PRO A 59 -3.09 8.94 -13.87
C PRO A 59 -1.66 8.53 -13.47
N ILE A 60 -1.37 7.23 -13.57
CA ILE A 60 -0.04 6.67 -13.31
C ILE A 60 0.82 6.74 -14.58
N VAL A 61 1.85 7.58 -14.53
CA VAL A 61 2.80 7.78 -15.62
C VAL A 61 4.10 7.05 -15.29
N HIS A 62 4.53 6.18 -16.21
CA HIS A 62 5.85 5.58 -16.12
C HIS A 62 6.88 6.50 -16.78
N LYS A 63 7.98 6.81 -16.08
CA LYS A 63 9.13 7.57 -16.63
C LYS A 63 10.43 6.82 -16.38
N SER A 64 11.41 6.96 -17.26
CA SER A 64 12.70 6.27 -17.10
C SER A 64 13.49 6.85 -15.92
N GLY A 65 14.19 5.97 -15.18
CA GLY A 65 14.84 6.32 -13.90
C GLY A 65 15.90 7.42 -13.97
N ASN A 66 16.46 7.71 -15.16
CA ASN A 66 17.46 8.78 -15.33
C ASN A 66 16.90 10.19 -15.01
N ILE A 67 15.57 10.32 -14.96
CA ILE A 67 14.83 11.56 -14.68
C ILE A 67 14.35 11.62 -13.21
N HIS A 68 14.51 10.56 -12.40
CA HIS A 68 14.03 10.46 -11.01
C HIS A 68 15.09 10.77 -9.96
N LYS A 69 16.05 11.66 -10.25
CA LYS A 69 17.15 11.97 -9.32
C LYS A 69 16.68 12.49 -7.96
N ASN A 70 15.51 13.11 -7.89
CA ASN A 70 14.90 13.60 -6.65
C ASN A 70 14.44 12.45 -5.74
N ALA A 71 13.70 11.48 -6.27
CA ALA A 71 13.17 10.35 -5.52
C ALA A 71 14.25 9.28 -5.27
N ASP A 72 15.11 9.05 -6.27
CA ASP A 72 16.18 8.06 -6.23
C ASP A 72 17.30 8.44 -5.24
N GLY A 73 17.55 9.74 -5.05
CA GLY A 73 18.48 10.22 -4.04
C GLY A 73 18.05 9.86 -2.62
N VAL A 74 16.77 10.09 -2.30
CA VAL A 74 16.22 9.82 -0.96
C VAL A 74 16.09 8.31 -0.71
N SER A 75 15.73 7.52 -1.73
CA SER A 75 15.59 6.07 -1.58
C SER A 75 16.93 5.35 -1.40
N ARG A 76 18.01 5.86 -2.01
CA ARG A 76 19.36 5.27 -1.90
C ARG A 76 20.12 5.66 -0.64
N TRP A 77 19.71 6.74 0.03
CA TRP A 77 20.35 7.26 1.25
C TRP A 77 19.41 7.20 2.45
N ALA A 78 18.71 6.08 2.62
CA ALA A 78 17.85 5.88 3.77
C ALA A 78 18.67 5.82 5.07
N LEU A 79 18.34 6.68 6.03
CA LEU A 79 18.89 6.59 7.39
C LEU A 79 18.42 5.28 8.05
N ALA A 80 19.26 4.73 8.91
CA ALA A 80 18.87 3.59 9.73
C ALA A 80 17.64 3.96 10.58
N ASN A 81 16.77 2.98 10.83
CA ASN A 81 15.63 3.17 11.73
C ASN A 81 16.09 3.06 13.21
N THR A 82 16.96 3.99 13.63
CA THR A 82 17.43 4.13 15.02
C THR A 82 16.69 5.28 15.73
N PRO A 83 16.62 5.29 17.08
CA PRO A 83 15.94 6.35 17.83
C PRO A 83 16.46 7.78 17.53
N ASP A 84 17.68 7.89 17.02
CA ASP A 84 18.30 9.15 16.62
C ASP A 84 17.76 9.70 15.28
N ASN A 85 17.03 8.89 14.52
CA ASN A 85 16.40 9.29 13.27
C ASN A 85 15.09 10.07 13.57
N PRO A 86 14.91 11.31 13.08
CA PRO A 86 13.68 12.07 13.30
C PRO A 86 12.42 11.41 12.70
N ALA A 87 12.59 10.49 11.74
CA ALA A 87 11.53 9.66 11.18
C ALA A 87 11.51 8.23 11.77
N TRP A 88 12.07 8.03 12.97
CA TRP A 88 12.07 6.74 13.64
C TRP A 88 10.65 6.24 13.85
N VAL A 89 10.43 4.98 13.44
CA VAL A 89 9.18 4.27 13.73
C VAL A 89 9.55 3.08 14.59
N PRO A 90 8.96 2.92 15.79
CA PRO A 90 9.14 1.71 16.58
C PRO A 90 8.77 0.51 15.70
N GLN A 91 9.66 -0.48 15.59
CA GLN A 91 9.27 -1.77 15.03
C GLN A 91 8.39 -2.46 16.06
N GLU A 92 7.09 -2.21 15.99
CA GLU A 92 6.12 -3.09 16.63
C GLU A 92 6.26 -4.46 15.97
N GLU A 93 6.71 -5.44 16.74
CA GLU A 93 6.61 -6.84 16.36
C GLU A 93 5.11 -7.17 16.30
N HIS A 94 4.48 -6.84 15.19
CA HIS A 94 3.15 -7.33 14.90
C HIS A 94 3.33 -8.82 14.67
N HIS A 95 3.14 -9.62 15.72
CA HIS A 95 2.72 -10.99 15.53
C HIS A 95 1.50 -10.89 14.62
N ILE A 96 1.66 -11.32 13.37
CA ILE A 96 0.54 -11.47 12.46
C ILE A 96 -0.25 -12.63 13.07
N GLU A 97 -1.07 -12.32 14.06
CA GLU A 97 -2.27 -13.08 14.33
C GLU A 97 -2.94 -13.12 12.96
N GLY A 98 -2.86 -14.29 12.31
CA GLY A 98 -3.62 -14.51 11.10
C GLY A 98 -5.03 -14.04 11.37
N ILE A 99 -5.78 -13.71 10.32
CA ILE A 99 -7.22 -13.58 10.48
C ILE A 99 -7.68 -14.97 10.96
N PHE A 100 -7.72 -15.17 12.27
CA PHE A 100 -8.51 -16.21 12.87
C PHE A 100 -9.88 -15.83 12.37
N LEU A 101 -10.41 -16.67 11.48
CA LEU A 101 -11.83 -16.86 11.38
C LEU A 101 -12.25 -17.14 12.82
N THR A 102 -12.59 -16.11 13.58
CA THR A 102 -13.38 -16.28 14.78
C THR A 102 -14.55 -17.07 14.28
N ASP A 103 -14.72 -18.25 14.85
CA ASP A 103 -15.65 -19.27 14.41
C ASP A 103 -17.08 -18.72 14.51
N ILE A 104 -17.48 -17.93 13.50
CA ILE A 104 -18.85 -17.46 13.28
C ILE A 104 -19.77 -18.67 13.16
N GLY A 105 -19.24 -19.87 12.90
CA GLY A 105 -19.99 -21.11 12.88
C GLY A 105 -20.78 -21.32 14.17
N THR A 106 -20.15 -21.25 15.34
CA THR A 106 -20.85 -21.72 16.55
C THR A 106 -21.94 -20.75 17.03
N GLU A 107 -21.72 -19.44 17.00
CA GLU A 107 -22.74 -18.45 17.42
C GLU A 107 -23.87 -18.30 16.41
N PHE A 108 -23.57 -18.27 15.10
CA PHE A 108 -24.59 -18.12 14.06
C PHE A 108 -25.52 -19.32 13.99
N PHE A 109 -24.99 -20.55 14.08
CA PHE A 109 -25.81 -21.77 14.02
C PHE A 109 -26.71 -21.95 15.24
N ASN A 110 -26.29 -21.49 16.42
CA ASN A 110 -27.14 -21.55 17.62
C ASN A 110 -28.30 -20.56 17.52
N GLN A 111 -28.05 -19.34 17.01
CA GLN A 111 -29.08 -18.32 16.85
C GLN A 111 -30.14 -18.70 15.79
N ALA A 112 -29.73 -19.38 14.71
CA ALA A 112 -30.64 -19.89 13.69
C ALA A 112 -31.46 -21.12 14.15
N LYS A 113 -31.08 -21.78 15.24
CA LYS A 113 -31.78 -22.94 15.80
C LYS A 113 -32.85 -22.57 16.84
N GLU A 114 -32.81 -21.33 17.34
CA GLU A 114 -33.73 -20.79 18.34
C GLU A 114 -34.87 -19.92 17.73
N SER A 115 -34.90 -19.73 16.40
CA SER A 115 -36.03 -19.14 15.64
C SER A 115 -36.84 -20.21 14.93
#